data_AF-A0A7Y8BTD5-F1
#
_entry.id   AF-A0A7Y8BTD5-F1
#
_cell.length_a   1.000
_cell.length_b   1.000
_cell.length_c   1.000
_cell.angle_alpha   90.00
_cell.angle_beta   90.00
_cell.angle_gamma   90.00
#
_symmetry.space_group_name_H-M   'P 1'
#
loop_
_entity.id
_entity.type
_entity.pdbx_description
1 polymer ?
#
loop_
_entity_poly.entity_id
_entity_poly.type
_entity_poly.pdbx_seq_one_letter_code
_entity_poly.pdbx_strand_id
1 'polypeptide(L)'
;MSKSFDMALFLRGVQTGSKVTQKRHLRQARIMQAAIQQRWQRDNPWTWQLKHVRWFLIQHLKDHSDATRYYYRLTALLIWKRLGNNREMLT
;
A
#
# COMPACT_ATOMS: atom_id res chain seq x y z
N MET A 1 1.89 -19.41 14.12
CA MET A 1 1.98 -18.01 13.64
C MET A 1 3.08 -17.93 12.60
N SER A 2 2.75 -17.63 11.34
CA SER A 2 3.78 -17.32 10.34
C SER A 2 4.32 -15.90 10.58
N LYS A 3 5.59 -15.68 10.26
CA LYS A 3 6.21 -14.36 10.28
C LYS A 3 5.44 -13.42 9.34
N SER A 4 5.00 -12.27 9.83
CA SER A 4 4.36 -11.23 9.00
C SER A 4 5.30 -10.83 7.86
N PHE A 5 4.74 -10.59 6.68
CA PHE A 5 5.48 -10.13 5.52
C PHE A 5 6.23 -8.80 5.81
N ASP A 6 7.52 -8.76 5.47
CA ASP A 6 8.38 -7.60 5.72
C ASP A 6 8.16 -6.49 4.68
N MET A 7 7.24 -5.58 5.00
CA MET A 7 6.93 -4.41 4.17
C MET A 7 8.12 -3.45 3.99
N ALA A 8 9.04 -3.39 4.97
CA ALA A 8 10.19 -2.49 4.88
C ALA A 8 11.19 -3.00 3.82
N LEU A 9 11.43 -4.32 3.80
CA LEU A 9 12.24 -4.95 2.77
C LEU A 9 11.59 -4.80 1.39
N PHE A 10 10.28 -5.02 1.29
CA PHE A 10 9.54 -4.91 0.03
C PHE A 10 9.69 -3.53 -0.63
N LEU A 11 9.55 -2.45 0.16
CA LEU A 11 9.59 -1.07 -0.34
C LEU A 11 11.00 -0.51 -0.56
N ARG A 12 12.06 -1.19 -0.09
CA ARG A 12 13.43 -0.64 -0.12
C ARG A 12 13.90 -0.23 -1.53
N GLY A 13 13.49 -0.96 -2.57
CA GLY A 13 13.90 -0.69 -3.96
C GLY A 13 13.09 0.39 -4.70
N VAL A 14 12.00 0.90 -4.12
CA VAL A 14 11.12 1.90 -4.77
C VAL A 14 10.98 3.20 -3.99
N GLN A 15 11.43 3.22 -2.73
CA GLN A 15 11.41 4.39 -1.89
C GLN A 15 12.37 5.47 -2.44
N THR A 16 11.84 6.66 -2.69
CA THR A 16 12.60 7.85 -3.06
C THR A 16 12.29 8.99 -2.09
N GLY A 17 13.15 10.01 -2.05
CA GLY A 17 12.96 11.20 -1.21
C GLY A 17 13.48 11.05 0.22
N SER A 18 13.05 11.96 1.10
CA SER A 18 13.60 12.11 2.46
C SER A 18 13.27 10.92 3.37
N LYS A 19 14.07 10.73 4.43
CA LYS A 19 13.84 9.71 5.48
C LYS A 19 12.44 9.84 6.11
N VAL A 20 11.89 11.05 6.21
CA VAL A 20 10.56 11.30 6.77
C VAL A 20 9.46 10.78 5.83
N THR A 21 9.58 11.07 4.53
CA THR A 21 8.65 10.58 3.50
C THR A 21 8.69 9.06 3.39
N GLN A 22 9.89 8.47 3.43
CA GLN A 22 10.10 7.03 3.48
C GLN A 22 9.37 6.35 4.66
N LYS A 23 9.55 6.87 5.88
CA LYS A 23 8.87 6.37 7.08
C LYS A 23 7.34 6.47 6.97
N ARG A 24 6.82 7.55 6.36
CA ARG A 24 5.38 7.71 6.12
C ARG A 24 4.84 6.61 5.22
N HIS A 25 5.47 6.38 4.08
CA HIS A 25 5.05 5.33 3.15
C HIS A 25 5.11 3.95 3.78
N LEU A 26 6.15 3.65 4.55
CA LEU A 26 6.25 2.38 5.27
C LEU A 26 5.10 2.19 6.26
N ARG A 27 4.77 3.22 7.05
CA ARG A 27 3.65 3.17 8.00
C ARG A 27 2.32 2.93 7.27
N GLN A 28 2.07 3.68 6.20
CA GLN A 28 0.85 3.55 5.41
C GLN A 28 0.74 2.18 4.74
N ALA A 29 1.82 1.66 4.18
CA ALA A 29 1.84 0.35 3.55
C ALA A 29 1.55 -0.79 4.53
N ARG A 30 2.04 -0.70 5.78
CA ARG A 30 1.69 -1.65 6.85
C ARG A 30 0.21 -1.60 7.23
N ILE A 31 -0.39 -0.41 7.22
CA ILE A 31 -1.84 -0.26 7.47
C ILE A 31 -2.64 -0.87 6.32
N MET A 32 -2.24 -0.64 5.07
CA MET A 32 -2.83 -1.27 3.90
C MET A 32 -2.76 -2.81 4.01
N GLN A 33 -1.59 -3.34 4.36
CA GLN A 33 -1.38 -4.77 4.58
C GLN A 33 -2.30 -5.34 5.64
N ALA A 34 -2.36 -4.73 6.81
CA ALA A 34 -3.23 -5.20 7.89
C ALA A 34 -4.71 -5.20 7.47
N ALA A 35 -5.19 -4.13 6.84
CA ALA A 35 -6.59 -4.03 6.41
C ALA A 35 -6.94 -5.03 5.30
N ILE A 36 -6.05 -5.23 4.32
CA ILE A 36 -6.24 -6.18 3.23
C ILE A 36 -6.15 -7.63 3.77
N GLN A 37 -5.20 -7.92 4.65
CA GLN A 37 -5.08 -9.21 5.32
C GLN A 37 -6.35 -9.53 6.12
N GLN A 38 -6.86 -8.58 6.91
CA GLN A 38 -8.06 -8.78 7.70
C GLN A 38 -9.27 -9.14 6.83
N ARG A 39 -9.41 -8.51 5.65
CA ARG A 39 -10.57 -8.72 4.77
C ARG A 39 -10.46 -9.92 3.83
N TRP A 40 -9.29 -10.20 3.27
CA TRP A 40 -9.11 -11.24 2.24
C TRP A 40 -8.08 -12.31 2.57
N GLN A 41 -7.46 -12.26 3.75
CA GLN A 41 -6.37 -13.16 4.13
C GLN A 41 -5.19 -13.11 3.15
N ARG A 42 -4.86 -11.89 2.65
CA ARG A 42 -3.73 -11.61 1.75
C ARG A 42 -2.67 -10.72 2.39
N ASP A 43 -1.73 -11.35 3.10
CA ASP A 43 -0.67 -10.65 3.84
C ASP A 43 0.43 -10.16 2.90
N ASN A 44 0.73 -10.96 1.87
CA ASN A 44 1.79 -10.69 0.92
C ASN A 44 1.32 -9.73 -0.19
N PRO A 45 1.92 -8.53 -0.34
CA PRO A 45 1.60 -7.57 -1.40
C PRO A 45 1.75 -8.12 -2.82
N TRP A 46 2.64 -9.10 -3.04
CA TRP A 46 2.76 -9.78 -4.34
C TRP A 46 1.48 -10.49 -4.79
N THR A 47 0.57 -10.80 -3.86
CA THR A 47 -0.73 -11.43 -4.15
C THR A 47 -1.87 -10.43 -4.30
N TRP A 48 -1.59 -9.13 -4.15
CA TRP A 48 -2.63 -8.12 -4.23
C TRP A 48 -3.11 -7.93 -5.66
N GLN A 49 -4.42 -7.81 -5.80
CA GLN A 49 -5.08 -7.47 -7.05
C GLN A 49 -5.62 -6.03 -6.95
N LEU A 50 -5.89 -5.41 -8.10
CA LEU A 50 -6.42 -4.05 -8.18
C LEU A 50 -7.67 -3.86 -7.30
N LYS A 51 -8.54 -4.87 -7.19
CA LYS A 51 -9.73 -4.84 -6.33
C LYS A 51 -9.41 -4.64 -4.84
N HIS A 52 -8.31 -5.20 -4.33
CA HIS A 52 -7.93 -5.07 -2.93
C HIS A 52 -7.53 -3.63 -2.61
N VAL A 53 -6.73 -3.04 -3.50
CA VAL A 53 -6.25 -1.67 -3.33
C VAL A 53 -7.35 -0.64 -3.61
N ARG A 54 -8.19 -0.86 -4.64
CA ARG A 54 -9.36 -0.01 -4.90
C ARG A 54 -10.31 0.02 -3.70
N TRP A 55 -10.64 -1.14 -3.14
CA TRP A 55 -11.45 -1.18 -1.92
C TRP A 55 -10.78 -0.45 -0.75
N PHE A 56 -9.47 -0.60 -0.55
CA PHE A 56 -8.80 0.13 0.54
C PHE A 56 -8.94 1.65 0.34
N LEU A 57 -8.66 2.16 -0.87
CA LEU A 57 -8.68 3.59 -1.16
C LEU A 57 -10.09 4.20 -1.19
N ILE A 58 -11.10 3.43 -1.63
CA ILE A 58 -12.46 3.92 -1.84
C ILE A 58 -13.35 3.62 -0.64
N GLN A 59 -13.27 2.42 -0.08
CA GLN A 59 -14.18 1.93 0.95
C GLN A 59 -13.59 2.03 2.36
N HIS A 60 -12.35 1.58 2.57
CA HIS A 60 -11.73 1.63 3.89
C HIS A 60 -11.39 3.07 4.31
N LEU A 61 -11.00 3.92 3.37
CA LEU A 61 -10.70 5.33 3.61
C LEU A 61 -11.87 6.29 3.32
N LYS A 62 -13.11 5.80 3.18
CA LYS A 62 -14.25 6.61 2.73
C LYS A 62 -14.52 7.84 3.62
N ASP A 63 -14.34 7.69 4.93
CA ASP A 63 -14.60 8.74 5.93
C ASP A 63 -13.33 9.52 6.33
N HIS A 64 -12.21 9.30 5.63
CA HIS A 64 -10.96 10.00 5.90
C HIS A 64 -10.85 11.28 5.06
N SER A 65 -10.10 12.25 5.58
CA SER A 65 -9.83 13.50 4.86
C SER A 65 -9.15 13.25 3.50
N ASP A 66 -9.40 14.16 2.55
CA ASP A 66 -8.79 14.07 1.21
C ASP A 66 -7.26 14.07 1.26
N ALA A 67 -6.66 14.82 2.20
CA ALA A 67 -5.22 14.79 2.45
C ALA A 67 -4.74 13.38 2.84
N THR A 68 -5.47 12.68 3.71
CA THR A 68 -5.12 11.31 4.11
C THR A 68 -5.24 10.36 2.92
N ARG A 69 -6.35 10.44 2.19
CA ARG A 69 -6.61 9.64 0.99
C ARG A 69 -5.54 9.86 -0.07
N TYR A 70 -5.10 11.11 -0.26
CA TYR A 70 -4.03 11.49 -1.17
C TYR A 70 -2.70 10.79 -0.82
N TYR A 71 -2.25 10.85 0.43
CA TYR A 71 -1.00 10.18 0.82
C TYR A 71 -1.07 8.65 0.72
N TYR A 72 -2.25 8.05 0.96
CA TYR A 72 -2.43 6.62 0.73
C TYR A 72 -2.40 6.26 -0.76
N ARG A 73 -2.93 7.10 -1.66
CA ARG A 73 -2.78 6.91 -3.11
C ARG A 73 -1.31 6.93 -3.52
N LEU A 74 -0.52 7.89 -3.01
CA LEU A 74 0.93 7.92 -3.27
C LEU A 74 1.64 6.65 -2.79
N THR A 75 1.28 6.15 -1.61
CA THR A 75 1.82 4.89 -1.10
C THR A 75 1.42 3.70 -1.99
N ALA A 76 0.18 3.66 -2.46
CA ALA A 76 -0.31 2.61 -3.33
C ALA A 76 0.43 2.58 -4.69
N LEU A 77 0.75 3.76 -5.24
CA LEU A 77 1.56 3.88 -6.46
C LEU A 77 2.97 3.31 -6.27
N LEU A 78 3.62 3.53 -5.12
CA LEU A 78 4.93 2.92 -4.84
C LEU A 78 4.85 1.40 -4.75
N ILE A 79 3.79 0.86 -4.14
CA ILE A 79 3.55 -0.58 -4.10
C ILE A 79 3.34 -1.11 -5.52
N TRP A 80 2.52 -0.46 -6.35
CA TRP A 80 2.27 -0.87 -7.74
C TRP A 80 3.53 -0.81 -8.60
N LYS A 81 4.34 0.24 -8.44
CA LYS A 81 5.66 0.36 -9.07
C LYS A 81 6.55 -0.83 -8.70
N ARG A 82 6.52 -1.27 -7.45
CA ARG A 82 7.29 -2.44 -6.99
C ARG A 82 6.77 -3.75 -7.58
N LEU A 83 5.47 -3.85 -7.80
CA LEU A 83 4.83 -5.01 -8.45
C LEU A 83 5.06 -5.06 -9.98
N GLY A 84 5.66 -4.01 -10.58
CA GLY A 84 5.88 -3.92 -12.02
C GLY A 84 4.67 -3.40 -12.82
N ASN A 85 3.57 -3.03 -12.15
CA ASN A 85 2.28 -2.74 -12.79
C ASN A 85 2.03 -1.23 -12.99
N ASN A 86 3.06 -0.48 -13.40
CA ASN A 86 3.05 0.98 -13.36
C ASN A 86 1.92 1.66 -14.18
N ARG A 87 1.24 0.94 -15.08
CA ARG A 87 0.23 1.49 -16.02
C ARG A 87 -1.23 1.27 -15.62
N GLU A 88 -1.56 0.23 -14.84
CA GLU A 88 -2.97 -0.16 -14.61
C GLU A 88 -3.67 0.62 -13.48
N MET A 89 -2.94 1.40 -12.68
CA MET A 89 -3.52 2.08 -11.52
C MET A 89 -4.07 3.48 -11.81
N LEU A 90 -3.68 4.08 -12.95
CA LEU A 90 -4.01 5.46 -13.34
C LEU A 90 -5.08 5.54 -14.44
N THR A 91 -5.48 4.40 -14.99
CA THR A 91 -6.59 4.22 -15.95
C THR A 91 -7.81 3.64 -15.26
#